data_AF-A0A671M320-F1
#
_entry.id   AF-A0A671M320-F1
#
_cell.length_a   1.000
_cell.length_b   1.000
_cell.length_c   1.000
_cell.angle_alpha   90.00
_cell.angle_beta   90.00
_cell.angle_gamma   90.00
#
_symmetry.space_group_name_H-M   'P 1'
#
loop_
_entity.id
_entity.type
_entity.pdbx_description
1 polymer ?
#
loop_
_entity_poly.entity_id
_entity_poly.type
_entity_poly.pdbx_seq_one_letter_code
_entity_poly.pdbx_strand_id
1 'polypeptide(L)'
;MAGRGRGQLTFSVEIVGIGKGENLPPSSVQPTPLFPPLDQKPVPLQTGEEAEYMLALKQEFRGAMKTLPFYIRPAAPKKGKFGVKDELRHL
;
A
#
# COMPACT_ATOMS: atom_id res chain seq x y z
N MET A 1 -18.15 -30.12 20.76
CA MET A 1 -18.14 -30.41 19.31
C MET A 1 -16.82 -31.09 18.99
N ALA A 2 -16.82 -32.40 18.77
CA ALA A 2 -15.62 -33.23 18.71
C ALA A 2 -15.22 -33.51 17.26
N GLY A 3 -14.10 -32.94 16.80
CA GLY A 3 -13.45 -33.32 15.55
C GLY A 3 -12.37 -34.36 15.84
N ARG A 4 -12.72 -35.66 15.78
CA ARG A 4 -11.81 -36.77 16.06
C ARG A 4 -11.31 -37.38 14.74
N GLY A 5 -10.42 -36.67 14.05
CA GLY A 5 -9.73 -37.16 12.87
C GLY A 5 -8.47 -37.96 13.24
N ARG A 6 -8.61 -39.25 13.47
CA ARG A 6 -7.46 -40.18 13.47
C ARG A 6 -7.14 -40.53 12.01
N GLY A 7 -6.42 -39.67 11.31
CA GLY A 7 -6.01 -39.89 9.91
C GLY A 7 -4.50 -40.05 9.81
N GLN A 8 -4.04 -41.27 9.52
CA GLN A 8 -2.66 -41.50 9.07
C GLN A 8 -2.44 -40.68 7.79
N LEU A 9 -1.34 -39.93 7.74
CA LEU A 9 -0.95 -39.16 6.55
C LEU A 9 -0.35 -40.13 5.50
N THR A 10 -0.42 -39.77 4.22
CA THR A 10 0.16 -40.55 3.13
C THR A 10 1.70 -40.54 3.13
N PHE A 11 2.32 -39.81 4.05
CA PHE A 11 3.76 -39.70 4.23
C PHE A 11 4.15 -39.85 5.71
N SER A 12 5.39 -40.27 5.96
CA SER A 12 5.94 -40.44 7.31
C SER A 12 6.26 -39.10 7.96
N VAL A 13 5.59 -38.81 9.07
CA VAL A 13 5.77 -37.59 9.86
C VAL A 13 7.18 -37.50 10.49
N GLU A 14 7.79 -38.64 10.81
CA GLU A 14 9.17 -38.75 11.32
C GLU A 14 10.22 -38.22 10.36
N ILE A 15 10.00 -38.36 9.04
CA ILE A 15 10.93 -37.85 8.02
C ILE A 15 10.94 -36.32 8.01
N VAL A 16 9.81 -35.71 8.35
CA VAL A 16 9.65 -34.25 8.45
C VAL A 16 10.18 -33.71 9.80
N GLY A 17 10.68 -34.59 10.67
CA GLY A 17 11.32 -34.23 11.94
C GLY A 17 10.38 -34.18 13.14
N ILE A 18 9.15 -34.70 13.03
CA ILE A 18 8.23 -34.82 14.16
C ILE A 18 8.22 -36.28 14.63
N GLY A 19 8.69 -36.52 15.84
CA GLY A 19 8.83 -37.86 16.41
C GLY A 19 7.51 -38.54 16.74
N LYS A 20 7.55 -39.86 16.93
CA LYS A 20 6.39 -40.64 17.39
C LYS A 20 5.95 -40.13 18.77
N GLY A 21 4.68 -39.74 18.88
CA GLY A 21 4.11 -39.22 20.12
C GLY A 21 4.45 -37.75 20.41
N GLU A 22 5.19 -37.08 19.52
CA GLU A 22 5.41 -35.64 19.59
C GLU A 22 4.15 -34.88 19.14
N ASN A 23 3.94 -33.70 19.72
CA ASN A 23 2.76 -32.90 19.42
C ASN A 23 2.86 -32.30 18.02
N LEU A 24 1.82 -32.52 17.22
CA LEU A 24 1.66 -31.83 15.94
C LEU A 24 1.40 -30.34 16.18
N PRO A 25 1.79 -29.47 15.24
CA PRO A 25 1.46 -28.06 15.32
C PRO A 25 -0.06 -27.87 15.40
N PRO A 26 -0.53 -26.88 16.18
CA PRO A 26 -1.95 -26.65 16.36
C PRO A 26 -2.61 -26.29 15.03
N SER A 27 -3.83 -26.79 14.81
CA SER A 27 -4.65 -26.36 13.67
C SER A 27 -5.06 -24.89 13.83
N SER A 28 -4.85 -24.07 12.81
CA SER A 28 -5.38 -22.70 12.80
C SER A 28 -6.90 -22.71 12.66
N VAL A 29 -7.60 -22.01 13.56
CA VAL A 29 -9.07 -21.90 13.54
C VAL A 29 -9.54 -20.74 12.67
N GLN A 30 -8.69 -19.72 12.49
CA GLN A 30 -8.98 -18.53 11.70
C GLN A 30 -7.74 -18.13 10.88
N PRO A 31 -7.93 -17.49 9.71
CA PRO A 31 -6.83 -16.94 8.94
C PRO A 31 -6.13 -15.82 9.71
N THR A 32 -4.83 -15.63 9.46
CA THR A 32 -4.09 -14.48 9.99
C THR A 32 -4.70 -13.16 9.50
N PRO A 33 -4.68 -12.10 10.32
CA PRO A 33 -5.21 -10.81 9.92
C PRO A 33 -4.42 -10.23 8.73
N LEU A 34 -5.09 -9.40 7.93
CA LEU A 34 -4.48 -8.71 6.77
C LEU A 34 -3.32 -7.80 7.18
N PHE A 35 -3.43 -7.20 8.37
CA PHE A 35 -2.41 -6.33 8.95
C PHE A 35 -1.97 -6.92 10.29
N PRO A 36 -0.88 -7.71 10.32
CA PRO A 36 -0.34 -8.21 11.57
C PRO A 36 0.16 -7.04 12.43
N PRO A 37 0.03 -7.12 13.76
CA PRO A 37 0.54 -6.09 14.66
C PRO A 37 2.07 -5.99 14.53
N LEU A 38 2.57 -4.76 14.51
CA LEU A 38 4.01 -4.48 14.50
C LEU A 38 4.49 -4.26 15.92
N ASP A 39 5.60 -4.91 16.29
CA ASP A 39 6.24 -4.73 17.60
C ASP A 39 6.85 -3.34 17.75
N GLN A 40 7.27 -2.72 16.64
CA GLN A 40 7.91 -1.42 16.61
C GLN A 40 7.09 -0.41 15.81
N LYS A 41 7.03 0.82 16.31
CA LYS A 41 6.36 1.94 15.64
C LYS A 41 7.38 2.76 14.84
N PRO A 42 6.96 3.42 13.75
CA PRO A 42 7.79 4.38 13.04
C PRO A 42 8.28 5.49 13.96
N VAL A 43 9.48 6.00 13.69
CA VAL A 43 10.06 7.14 14.40
C VAL A 43 9.23 8.40 14.13
N PRO A 44 8.99 9.27 15.13
CA PRO A 44 8.32 10.56 14.91
C PRO A 44 9.03 11.41 13.86
N LEU A 45 8.27 12.26 13.17
CA LEU A 45 8.83 13.20 12.21
C LEU A 45 9.69 14.26 12.93
N GLN A 46 10.70 14.77 12.23
CA GLN A 46 11.49 15.91 12.70
C GLN A 46 10.61 17.16 12.78
N THR A 47 10.73 17.89 13.88
CA THR A 47 9.99 19.13 14.16
C THR A 47 10.94 20.33 14.16
N GLY A 48 10.39 21.53 13.98
CA GLY A 48 11.14 22.79 14.05
C GLY A 48 11.05 23.60 12.76
N GLU A 49 11.47 24.86 12.85
CA GLU A 49 11.30 25.85 11.80
C GLU A 49 11.95 25.44 10.48
N GLU A 50 13.13 24.82 10.51
CA GLU A 50 13.82 24.34 9.30
C GLU A 50 13.01 23.26 8.56
N ALA A 51 12.47 22.27 9.30
CA ALA A 51 11.67 21.21 8.74
C ALA A 51 10.34 21.74 8.17
N GLU A 52 9.72 22.70 8.87
CA GLU A 52 8.49 23.37 8.43
C GLU A 52 8.73 24.22 7.18
N TYR A 53 9.83 24.98 7.14
CA TYR A 53 10.24 25.78 5.99
C TYR A 53 10.43 24.91 4.75
N MET A 54 11.21 23.83 4.87
CA MET A 54 11.45 22.91 3.75
C MET A 54 10.17 22.23 3.27
N LEU A 55 9.23 21.94 4.18
CA LEU A 55 7.93 21.39 3.84
C LEU A 55 7.08 22.39 3.05
N ALA A 56 7.03 23.66 3.48
CA ALA A 56 6.34 24.72 2.76
C ALA A 56 6.94 24.92 1.36
N LEU A 57 8.28 25.04 1.27
CA LEU A 57 8.99 25.20 0.01
C LEU A 57 8.70 24.05 -0.97
N LYS A 58 8.72 22.81 -0.49
CA LYS A 58 8.37 21.63 -1.30
C LYS A 58 6.94 21.74 -1.87
N GLN A 59 5.99 22.24 -1.08
CA GLN A 59 4.60 22.38 -1.51
C GLN A 59 4.44 23.45 -2.60
N GLU A 60 5.08 24.61 -2.43
CA GLU A 60 5.11 25.69 -3.42
C GLU A 60 5.76 25.23 -4.72
N PHE A 61 6.88 24.52 -4.60
CA PHE A 61 7.62 24.00 -5.75
C PHE A 61 6.75 23.09 -6.63
N ARG A 62 5.91 22.23 -6.02
CA ARG A 62 4.96 21.40 -6.78
C ARG A 62 3.97 22.25 -7.61
N GLY A 63 3.56 23.41 -7.10
CA GLY A 63 2.69 24.35 -7.82
C GLY A 63 3.43 25.03 -8.96
N ALA A 64 4.60 25.60 -8.66
CA ALA A 64 5.46 26.28 -9.63
C ALA A 64 5.88 25.35 -10.78
N MET A 65 6.24 24.10 -10.49
CA MET A 65 6.65 23.13 -11.52
C MET A 65 5.55 22.85 -12.55
N LYS A 66 4.27 22.99 -12.19
CA LYS A 66 3.15 22.78 -13.12
C LYS A 66 2.94 23.95 -14.08
N THR A 67 3.47 25.13 -13.79
CA THR A 67 3.37 26.31 -14.66
C THR A 67 4.56 26.43 -15.62
N LEU A 68 5.64 25.70 -15.36
CA LEU A 68 6.82 25.67 -16.23
C LEU A 68 6.51 25.01 -17.58
N PRO A 69 7.20 25.44 -18.66
CA PRO A 69 7.02 24.87 -20.00
C PRO A 69 7.41 23.38 -20.09
N PHE A 70 8.15 22.87 -19.09
CA PHE A 70 8.54 21.47 -19.00
C PHE A 70 7.42 20.56 -18.46
N TYR A 71 6.31 21.12 -17.98
CA TYR A 71 5.15 20.34 -17.55
C TYR A 71 4.30 19.91 -18.76
N ILE A 72 4.69 18.80 -19.37
CA ILE A 72 3.98 18.22 -20.52
C ILE A 72 2.63 17.66 -20.03
N ARG A 73 1.54 18.30 -20.46
CA ARG A 73 0.18 17.84 -20.16
C ARG A 73 -0.21 16.68 -21.08
N PRO A 74 -0.98 15.70 -20.57
CA PRO A 74 -1.61 14.70 -21.42
C PRO A 74 -2.44 15.38 -22.53
N ALA A 75 -2.47 14.77 -23.71
CA ALA A 75 -3.28 15.27 -24.81
C ALA A 75 -4.75 15.40 -24.39
N ALA A 76 -5.35 16.54 -24.71
CA ALA A 76 -6.78 16.74 -24.45
C ALA A 76 -7.60 15.75 -25.28
N PRO A 77 -8.70 15.20 -24.73
CA PRO A 77 -9.62 14.40 -25.52
C PRO A 77 -10.17 15.23 -26.68
N LYS A 78 -10.37 14.60 -27.84
CA LYS A 78 -10.91 15.27 -29.04
C LYS A 78 -12.25 15.93 -28.68
N LYS A 79 -12.28 17.27 -28.62
CA LYS A 79 -13.52 18.02 -28.49
C LYS A 79 -14.32 17.91 -29.80
N GLY A 80 -15.60 17.53 -29.69
CA GLY A 80 -16.56 17.70 -30.78
C GLY A 80 -16.69 19.18 -31.18
N LYS A 81 -17.19 19.43 -32.40
CA LYS A 81 -17.24 20.73 -33.09
C LYS A 81 -17.46 21.92 -32.12
N PHE A 82 -16.47 22.80 -32.07
CA PHE A 82 -16.44 24.04 -31.30
C PHE A 82 -17.62 24.95 -31.71
N GLY A 83 -18.35 25.44 -30.73
CA GLY A 83 -19.32 26.53 -30.92
C GLY A 83 -18.69 27.86 -30.50
N VAL A 84 -19.24 28.98 -30.99
CA VAL A 84 -18.78 30.38 -30.80
C VAL A 84 -18.36 30.75 -29.36
N LYS A 85 -18.82 30.00 -28.34
CA LYS A 85 -18.47 30.19 -26.92
C LYS A 85 -17.02 29.85 -26.56
N ASP A 86 -16.28 29.20 -27.45
CA ASP A 86 -14.88 28.82 -27.21
C ASP A 86 -13.88 29.97 -27.38
N GLU A 87 -14.26 31.04 -28.08
CA GLU A 87 -13.38 32.18 -28.38
C GLU A 87 -13.06 33.06 -27.14
N LEU A 88 -13.93 33.01 -26.12
CA LEU A 88 -13.77 33.73 -24.86
C LEU A 88 -12.88 33.02 -23.82
N ARG A 89 -12.41 31.80 -24.10
CA ARG A 89 -11.60 31.02 -23.14
C ARG A 89 -10.09 31.24 -23.24
N HIS A 90 -9.66 32.12 -24.14
CA HIS A 90 -8.26 32.41 -24.40
C HIS A 90 -7.88 33.89 -24.17
N LEU A 91 -8.80 34.68 -23.59
CA LEU A 91 -8.52 35.96 -22.93
C LEU A 91 -8.55 35.74 -21.41
#